data_AF-A0A937LCL3-F1
#
_entry.id   AF-A0A937LCL3-F1
#
_cell.length_a   1.000
_cell.length_b   1.000
_cell.length_c   1.000
_cell.angle_alpha   90.00
_cell.angle_beta   90.00
_cell.angle_gamma   90.00
#
_symmetry.space_group_name_H-M   'P 1'
#
loop_
_entity.id
_entity.type
_entity.pdbx_description
1 polymer ?
#
loop_
_entity_poly.entity_id
_entity_poly.type
_entity_poly.pdbx_seq_one_letter_code
_entity_poly.pdbx_strand_id
1 'polypeptide(L)'
;AWLNQQSLWSRGNDQTFEDYLQGFNANQRRNIKRERKAVAKAGITVSPLTGDQLDGDLLQTMYQFYEQHCAHWGPWGSKYLEQGFFASLADQYRENVVLFSAHRGDPRDPVAMSLCVRDATCLWGRYWGTHEQIDCLHFEVCYYAPIQWALQQGINSFDPGAGGSHKRRRGFVAQPHASLHRWYEPQMDGLIRAWLPKVNGLMLEEIDAINAELPFKAESPSLAL
;
A
#
# COMPACT_ATOMS: atom_id res chain seq x y z
N ALA A 1 7.75 -12.07 21.37
CA ALA A 1 6.92 -11.14 20.58
C ALA A 1 5.76 -11.92 19.96
N TRP A 2 4.65 -11.25 19.65
CA TRP A 2 3.57 -11.85 18.87
C TRP A 2 3.78 -11.48 17.40
N LEU A 3 3.99 -12.48 16.55
CA LEU A 3 4.17 -12.30 15.12
C LEU A 3 2.83 -12.09 14.43
N ASN A 4 2.78 -11.08 13.56
CA ASN A 4 1.70 -10.82 12.63
C ASN A 4 2.25 -10.81 11.21
N GLN A 5 1.36 -10.85 10.24
CA GLN A 5 1.72 -10.64 8.85
C GLN A 5 1.78 -9.15 8.51
N GLN A 6 2.87 -8.73 7.87
CA GLN A 6 2.96 -7.46 7.15
C GLN A 6 3.20 -7.75 5.67
N SER A 7 2.66 -6.92 4.79
CA SER A 7 2.99 -6.95 3.37
C SER A 7 3.99 -5.83 3.07
N LEU A 8 5.07 -6.13 2.37
CA LEU A 8 6.09 -5.14 2.04
C LEU A 8 6.56 -5.31 0.60
N TRP A 9 6.62 -4.21 -0.13
CA TRP A 9 7.41 -4.11 -1.35
C TRP A 9 8.78 -3.56 -0.99
N SER A 10 9.82 -4.17 -1.54
CA SER A 10 11.21 -3.75 -1.35
C SER A 10 11.82 -3.44 -2.72
N ARG A 11 12.53 -2.33 -2.80
CA ARG A 11 13.19 -1.87 -4.03
C ARG A 11 14.26 -2.84 -4.53
N GLY A 12 15.03 -3.44 -3.62
CA GLY A 12 16.20 -4.22 -4.00
C GLY A 12 17.17 -3.39 -4.85
N ASN A 13 17.47 -3.88 -6.05
CA ASN A 13 18.35 -3.18 -7.01
C ASN A 13 17.57 -2.35 -8.05
N ASP A 14 16.24 -2.37 -8.02
CA ASP A 14 15.40 -1.74 -9.04
C ASP A 14 15.60 -0.21 -9.03
N GLN A 15 15.76 0.38 -10.22
CA GLN A 15 15.91 1.83 -10.40
C GLN A 15 14.72 2.43 -11.12
N THR A 16 14.07 1.63 -11.96
CA THR A 16 12.96 2.05 -12.81
C THR A 16 11.76 1.12 -12.64
N PHE A 17 10.59 1.58 -13.07
CA PHE A 17 9.40 0.72 -13.07
C PHE A 17 9.56 -0.50 -13.98
N GLU A 18 10.37 -0.41 -15.05
CA GLU A 18 10.62 -1.58 -15.91
C GLU A 18 11.49 -2.62 -15.18
N ASP A 19 12.46 -2.22 -14.35
CA ASP A 19 13.23 -3.15 -13.50
C ASP A 19 12.28 -3.91 -12.54
N TYR A 20 11.40 -3.17 -11.86
CA TYR A 20 10.33 -3.75 -11.04
C TYR A 20 9.49 -4.77 -11.82
N LEU A 21 9.10 -4.45 -13.07
CA LEU A 21 8.36 -5.40 -13.90
C LEU A 21 9.21 -6.64 -14.23
N GLN A 22 10.50 -6.49 -14.48
CA GLN A 22 11.38 -7.62 -14.82
C GLN A 22 11.47 -8.67 -13.71
N GLY A 23 11.19 -8.34 -12.44
CA GLY A 23 11.09 -9.31 -11.33
C GLY A 23 9.94 -10.32 -11.50
N PHE A 24 8.87 -9.96 -12.20
CA PHE A 24 7.70 -10.83 -12.38
C PHE A 24 7.84 -11.81 -13.53
N ASN A 25 7.07 -12.90 -13.51
CA ASN A 25 6.89 -13.78 -14.66
C ASN A 25 6.14 -13.08 -15.83
N ALA A 26 6.26 -13.64 -17.05
CA ALA A 26 5.76 -12.97 -18.26
C ALA A 26 4.25 -12.69 -18.24
N ASN A 27 3.46 -13.62 -17.70
CA ASN A 27 2.01 -13.44 -17.61
C ASN A 27 1.66 -12.29 -16.67
N GLN A 28 2.30 -12.22 -15.51
CA GLN A 28 2.04 -11.16 -14.54
C GLN A 28 2.52 -9.79 -15.05
N ARG A 29 3.68 -9.70 -15.71
CA ARG A 29 4.13 -8.47 -16.37
C ARG A 29 3.09 -7.94 -17.35
N ARG A 30 2.55 -8.83 -18.20
CA ARG A 30 1.50 -8.48 -19.18
C ARG A 30 0.22 -8.01 -18.49
N ASN A 31 -0.17 -8.66 -17.39
CA ASN A 31 -1.35 -8.26 -16.61
C ASN A 31 -1.18 -6.86 -16.02
N ILE A 32 -0.05 -6.56 -15.36
CA ILE A 32 0.22 -5.23 -14.81
C ILE A 32 0.17 -4.17 -15.93
N LYS A 33 0.86 -4.39 -17.06
CA LYS A 33 0.83 -3.46 -18.21
C LYS A 33 -0.60 -3.23 -18.74
N ARG A 34 -1.45 -4.26 -18.76
CA ARG A 34 -2.86 -4.14 -19.16
C ARG A 34 -3.68 -3.33 -18.16
N GLU A 35 -3.51 -3.57 -16.86
CA GLU A 35 -4.22 -2.83 -15.81
C GLU A 35 -3.90 -1.32 -15.87
N ARG A 36 -2.62 -0.94 -15.98
CA ARG A 36 -2.21 0.47 -16.12
C ARG A 36 -2.78 1.08 -17.40
N LYS A 37 -2.77 0.34 -18.51
CA LYS A 37 -3.33 0.79 -19.80
C LYS A 37 -4.85 1.01 -19.74
N ALA A 38 -5.58 0.24 -18.93
CA ALA A 38 -7.02 0.43 -18.75
C ALA A 38 -7.34 1.79 -18.12
N VAL A 39 -6.58 2.18 -17.09
CA VAL A 39 -6.70 3.49 -16.43
C VAL A 39 -6.38 4.63 -17.41
N ALA A 40 -5.28 4.52 -18.17
CA ALA A 40 -4.93 5.50 -19.19
C ALA A 40 -6.00 5.60 -20.31
N LYS A 41 -6.60 4.47 -20.73
CA LYS A 41 -7.69 4.45 -21.72
C LYS A 41 -8.95 5.13 -21.20
N ALA A 42 -9.18 5.14 -19.89
CA ALA A 42 -10.25 5.91 -19.25
C ALA A 42 -9.95 7.42 -19.17
N GLY A 43 -8.83 7.88 -19.74
CA GLY A 43 -8.41 9.29 -19.74
C GLY A 43 -7.83 9.74 -18.41
N ILE A 44 -7.48 8.81 -17.52
CA ILE A 44 -6.95 9.13 -16.18
C ILE A 44 -5.43 9.14 -16.21
N THR A 45 -4.87 10.21 -15.66
CA THR A 45 -3.46 10.34 -15.29
C THR A 45 -3.34 10.32 -13.77
N VAL A 46 -2.27 9.73 -13.24
CA VAL A 46 -1.99 9.74 -11.80
C VAL A 46 -0.72 10.55 -11.53
N SER A 47 -0.84 11.58 -10.70
CA SER A 47 0.24 12.50 -10.35
C SER A 47 0.47 12.53 -8.84
N PRO A 48 1.71 12.37 -8.36
CA PRO A 48 2.04 12.57 -6.95
C PRO A 48 2.03 14.07 -6.61
N LEU A 49 1.43 14.41 -5.47
CA LEU A 49 1.39 15.76 -4.92
C LEU A 49 2.02 15.74 -3.52
N THR A 50 2.92 16.68 -3.26
CA THR A 50 3.75 16.74 -2.04
C THR A 50 4.00 18.18 -1.59
N GLY A 51 4.36 18.36 -0.32
CA GLY A 51 4.82 19.66 0.20
C GLY A 51 3.77 20.75 -0.01
N ASP A 52 4.18 21.89 -0.57
CA ASP A 52 3.30 23.05 -0.79
C ASP A 52 2.16 22.82 -1.80
N GLN A 53 2.16 21.69 -2.53
CA GLN A 53 1.03 21.31 -3.37
C GLN A 53 -0.18 20.85 -2.54
N LEU A 54 0.04 20.41 -1.29
CA LEU A 54 -0.97 19.88 -0.38
C LEU A 54 -1.66 21.00 0.42
N ASP A 55 -2.48 21.80 -0.25
CA ASP A 55 -3.28 22.83 0.42
C ASP A 55 -4.53 22.26 1.10
N GLY A 56 -5.23 23.13 1.83
CA GLY A 56 -6.42 22.78 2.60
C GLY A 56 -7.55 22.21 1.72
N ASP A 57 -7.75 22.75 0.53
CA ASP A 57 -8.81 22.31 -0.39
C ASP A 57 -8.55 20.88 -0.88
N LEU A 58 -7.30 20.57 -1.22
CA LEU A 58 -6.93 19.23 -1.64
C LEU A 58 -7.07 18.21 -0.50
N LEU A 59 -6.68 18.58 0.73
CA LEU A 59 -6.85 17.68 1.87
C LEU A 59 -8.30 17.52 2.31
N GLN A 60 -9.13 18.56 2.12
CA GLN A 60 -10.57 18.44 2.26
C GLN A 60 -11.15 17.47 1.23
N THR A 61 -10.68 17.52 0.00
CA THR A 61 -11.08 16.58 -1.07
C THR A 61 -10.66 15.15 -0.70
N MET A 62 -9.45 14.95 -0.15
CA MET A 62 -9.01 13.65 0.35
C MET A 62 -9.89 13.13 1.50
N TYR A 63 -10.32 14.01 2.41
CA TYR A 63 -11.26 13.65 3.46
C TYR A 63 -12.60 13.16 2.90
N GLN A 64 -13.14 13.83 1.88
CA GLN A 64 -14.39 13.41 1.22
C GLN A 64 -14.26 12.02 0.59
N PHE A 65 -13.15 11.75 -0.12
CA PHE A 65 -12.87 10.43 -0.65
C PHE A 65 -12.79 9.36 0.44
N TYR A 66 -12.10 9.65 1.54
CA TYR A 66 -12.02 8.76 2.70
C TYR A 66 -13.40 8.50 3.31
N GLU A 67 -14.18 9.55 3.56
CA GLU A 67 -15.52 9.46 4.16
C GLU A 67 -16.45 8.62 3.29
N GLN A 68 -16.48 8.87 1.97
CA GLN A 68 -17.29 8.09 1.05
C GLN A 68 -16.85 6.63 0.99
N HIS A 69 -15.54 6.36 0.99
CA HIS A 69 -15.03 4.99 1.02
C HIS A 69 -15.45 4.25 2.29
N CYS A 70 -15.40 4.91 3.46
CA CYS A 70 -15.90 4.35 4.71
C CYS A 70 -17.41 4.10 4.68
N ALA A 71 -18.20 5.03 4.12
CA ALA A 71 -19.65 4.91 4.02
C ALA A 71 -20.10 3.69 3.20
N HIS A 72 -19.30 3.28 2.20
CA HIS A 72 -19.58 2.07 1.40
C HIS A 72 -19.71 0.79 2.26
N TRP A 73 -19.02 0.73 3.40
CA TRP A 73 -19.05 -0.42 4.31
C TRP A 73 -20.09 -0.27 5.44
N GLY A 74 -20.92 0.78 5.41
CA GLY A 74 -22.06 0.97 6.30
C GLY A 74 -21.68 1.14 7.78
N PRO A 75 -22.50 0.64 8.73
CA PRO A 75 -22.24 0.74 10.18
C PRO A 75 -20.95 0.05 10.65
N TRP A 76 -20.42 -0.86 9.82
CA TRP A 76 -19.17 -1.57 10.04
C TRP A 76 -17.97 -0.85 9.40
N GLY A 77 -18.26 0.23 8.66
CA GLY A 77 -17.29 1.17 8.12
C GLY A 77 -16.54 1.87 9.25
N SER A 78 -15.26 1.54 9.32
CA SER A 78 -14.28 2.06 10.27
C SER A 78 -13.92 3.53 9.99
N LYS A 79 -14.87 4.46 10.19
CA LYS A 79 -14.62 5.91 10.10
C LYS A 79 -14.03 6.42 11.41
N TYR A 80 -12.70 6.36 11.51
CA TYR A 80 -11.96 6.80 12.70
C TYR A 80 -11.37 8.20 12.58
N LEU A 81 -11.23 8.71 11.35
CA LEU A 81 -10.63 10.02 11.11
C LEU A 81 -11.69 11.08 10.82
N GLU A 82 -11.50 12.24 11.41
CA GLU A 82 -12.34 13.42 11.23
C GLU A 82 -11.66 14.42 10.31
N GLN A 83 -12.43 15.38 9.80
CA GLN A 83 -11.92 16.45 8.93
C GLN A 83 -10.73 17.19 9.54
N GLY A 84 -10.73 17.40 10.87
CA GLY A 84 -9.64 18.06 11.58
C GLY A 84 -8.29 17.34 11.46
N PHE A 85 -8.29 16.01 11.34
CA PHE A 85 -7.07 15.25 11.08
C PHE A 85 -6.46 15.65 9.73
N PHE A 86 -7.27 15.65 8.66
CA PHE A 86 -6.80 15.99 7.32
C PHE A 86 -6.35 17.45 7.24
N ALA A 87 -7.07 18.38 7.84
CA ALA A 87 -6.64 19.78 7.93
C ALA A 87 -5.25 19.91 8.59
N SER A 88 -5.02 19.19 9.70
CA SER A 88 -3.73 19.22 10.42
C SER A 88 -2.54 18.71 9.60
N LEU A 89 -2.77 17.83 8.61
CA LEU A 89 -1.70 17.29 7.77
C LEU A 89 -1.09 18.38 6.88
N ALA A 90 -1.89 19.31 6.34
CA ALA A 90 -1.39 20.40 5.50
C ALA A 90 -0.45 21.34 6.29
N ASP A 91 -0.80 21.60 7.55
CA ASP A 91 -0.07 22.55 8.38
C ASP A 91 1.20 21.95 9.00
N GLN A 92 1.10 20.71 9.50
CA GLN A 92 2.14 20.14 10.37
C GLN A 92 2.97 19.03 9.71
N TYR A 93 2.42 18.35 8.70
CA TYR A 93 2.99 17.09 8.19
C TYR A 93 3.07 17.01 6.66
N ARG A 94 2.89 18.12 5.93
CA ARG A 94 2.85 18.12 4.45
C ARG A 94 4.11 17.55 3.80
N GLU A 95 5.25 17.68 4.46
CA GLU A 95 6.52 17.12 3.99
C GLU A 95 6.55 15.58 4.07
N ASN A 96 5.81 15.00 5.00
CA ASN A 96 5.69 13.55 5.21
C ASN A 96 4.51 12.92 4.48
N VAL A 97 3.66 13.71 3.83
CA VAL A 97 2.47 13.22 3.12
C VAL A 97 2.71 13.25 1.62
N VAL A 98 2.19 12.24 0.94
CA VAL A 98 2.12 12.17 -0.51
C VAL A 98 0.70 11.80 -0.89
N LEU A 99 0.06 12.63 -1.70
CA LEU A 99 -1.23 12.27 -2.32
C LEU A 99 -0.98 11.82 -3.76
N PHE A 100 -1.51 10.67 -4.13
CA PHE A 100 -1.55 10.24 -5.53
C PHE A 100 -2.90 10.64 -6.10
N SER A 101 -2.91 11.75 -6.83
CA SER A 101 -4.10 12.31 -7.48
C SER A 101 -4.36 11.61 -8.80
N ALA A 102 -5.53 11.02 -8.98
CA ALA A 102 -6.01 10.51 -10.27
C ALA A 102 -6.98 11.53 -10.89
N HIS A 103 -6.66 12.04 -12.07
CA HIS A 103 -7.35 13.17 -12.68
C HIS A 103 -7.39 13.07 -14.22
N ARG A 104 -8.27 13.87 -14.86
CA ARG A 104 -8.40 13.96 -16.33
C ARG A 104 -7.68 15.17 -16.95
N GLY A 105 -7.02 15.98 -16.13
CA GLY A 105 -6.35 17.20 -16.58
C GLY A 105 -5.55 17.85 -15.46
N ASP A 106 -6.24 18.58 -14.59
CA ASP A 106 -5.62 19.23 -13.43
C ASP A 106 -5.47 18.23 -12.25
N PRO A 107 -4.25 18.00 -11.72
CA PRO A 107 -4.05 17.20 -10.51
C PRO A 107 -4.79 17.70 -9.26
N ARG A 108 -5.20 18.98 -9.23
CA ARG A 108 -5.99 19.55 -8.12
C ARG A 108 -7.48 19.26 -8.22
N ASP A 109 -7.95 18.70 -9.34
CA ASP A 109 -9.33 18.24 -9.54
C ASP A 109 -9.37 16.70 -9.74
N PRO A 110 -9.07 15.92 -8.68
CA PRO A 110 -9.04 14.46 -8.76
C PRO A 110 -10.44 13.84 -8.81
N VAL A 111 -10.53 12.69 -9.48
CA VAL A 111 -11.67 11.76 -9.38
C VAL A 111 -11.46 10.71 -8.30
N ALA A 112 -10.20 10.51 -7.90
CA ALA A 112 -9.80 9.62 -6.82
C ALA A 112 -8.43 10.02 -6.27
N MET A 113 -8.15 9.64 -5.02
CA MET A 113 -6.84 9.82 -4.40
C MET A 113 -6.45 8.63 -3.52
N SER A 114 -5.15 8.40 -3.38
CA SER A 114 -4.59 7.68 -2.23
C SER A 114 -3.67 8.59 -1.42
N LEU A 115 -3.70 8.39 -0.11
CA LEU A 115 -2.84 9.04 0.86
C LEU A 115 -1.78 8.05 1.33
N CYS A 116 -0.53 8.44 1.11
CA CYS A 116 0.63 7.79 1.68
C CYS A 116 1.34 8.72 2.67
N VAL A 117 1.97 8.11 3.67
CA VAL A 117 2.93 8.77 4.56
C VAL A 117 4.32 8.27 4.19
N ARG A 118 5.34 9.12 4.29
CA ARG A 118 6.72 8.78 3.98
C ARG A 118 7.70 9.26 5.04
N ASP A 119 8.85 8.60 5.05
CA ASP A 119 10.11 9.16 5.53
C ASP A 119 11.15 9.19 4.40
N ALA A 120 12.44 9.25 4.74
CA ALA A 120 13.53 9.27 3.78
C ALA A 120 13.70 7.94 2.99
N THR A 121 13.22 6.83 3.53
CA THR A 121 13.52 5.47 3.04
C THR A 121 12.30 4.57 2.87
N CYS A 122 11.16 4.96 3.43
CA CYS A 122 9.96 4.15 3.54
C CYS A 122 8.73 4.95 3.10
N LEU A 123 7.83 4.26 2.42
CA LEU A 123 6.50 4.73 2.08
C LEU A 123 5.47 3.84 2.78
N TRP A 124 4.35 4.43 3.19
CA TRP A 124 3.25 3.72 3.82
C TRP A 124 1.91 4.18 3.28
N GLY A 125 1.19 3.27 2.64
CA GLY A 125 -0.19 3.49 2.18
C GLY A 125 -1.13 3.49 3.38
N ARG A 126 -2.08 4.44 3.39
CA ARG A 126 -3.03 4.60 4.51
C ARG A 126 -4.46 4.59 4.05
N TYR A 127 -4.84 5.55 3.22
CA TYR A 127 -6.22 5.76 2.84
C TYR A 127 -6.35 5.92 1.34
N TRP A 128 -7.51 5.57 0.83
CA TRP A 128 -7.87 5.73 -0.56
C TRP A 128 -9.36 6.01 -0.65
N GLY A 129 -9.77 6.72 -1.69
CA GLY A 129 -11.15 6.78 -2.09
C GLY A 129 -11.31 7.35 -3.49
N THR A 130 -12.52 7.20 -4.00
CA THR A 130 -12.91 7.61 -5.35
C THR A 130 -14.39 7.97 -5.35
N HIS A 131 -14.78 8.90 -6.22
CA HIS A 131 -16.19 9.17 -6.51
C HIS A 131 -16.70 8.34 -7.69
N GLU A 132 -15.78 7.75 -8.46
CA GLU A 132 -16.09 7.03 -9.69
C GLU A 132 -15.64 5.56 -9.64
N GLN A 133 -16.40 4.69 -10.30
CA GLN A 133 -16.02 3.29 -10.52
C GLN A 133 -15.26 3.18 -11.85
N ILE A 134 -13.93 3.12 -11.76
CA ILE A 134 -13.04 2.99 -12.93
C ILE A 134 -12.22 1.72 -12.78
N ASP A 135 -12.25 0.88 -13.82
CA ASP A 135 -11.52 -0.39 -13.85
C ASP A 135 -10.03 -0.19 -13.55
N CYS A 136 -9.52 -1.01 -12.63
CA CYS A 136 -8.11 -1.01 -12.20
C CYS A 136 -7.60 0.27 -11.52
N LEU A 137 -8.45 1.30 -11.30
CA LEU A 137 -8.01 2.57 -10.75
C LEU A 137 -7.38 2.43 -9.36
N HIS A 138 -8.01 1.66 -8.47
CA HIS A 138 -7.47 1.37 -7.15
C HIS A 138 -6.04 0.80 -7.24
N PHE A 139 -5.75 -0.04 -8.24
CA PHE A 139 -4.43 -0.64 -8.38
C PHE A 139 -3.37 0.34 -8.84
N GLU A 140 -3.74 1.23 -9.77
CA GLU A 140 -2.84 2.28 -10.23
C GLU A 140 -2.51 3.25 -9.10
N VAL A 141 -3.54 3.75 -8.41
CA VAL A 141 -3.41 4.82 -7.42
C VAL A 141 -2.83 4.33 -6.10
N CYS A 142 -3.08 3.08 -5.70
CA CYS A 142 -2.63 2.55 -4.41
C CYS A 142 -1.37 1.69 -4.49
N TYR A 143 -0.94 1.25 -5.68
CA TYR A 143 0.24 0.40 -5.83
C TYR A 143 1.21 0.87 -6.90
N TYR A 144 0.79 0.94 -8.17
CA TYR A 144 1.73 1.13 -9.27
C TYR A 144 2.34 2.53 -9.33
N ALA A 145 1.52 3.58 -9.20
CA ALA A 145 2.01 4.95 -9.13
C ALA A 145 2.84 5.19 -7.85
N PRO A 146 2.42 4.73 -6.66
CA PRO A 146 3.27 4.75 -5.47
C PRO A 146 4.62 4.04 -5.60
N ILE A 147 4.66 2.82 -6.16
CA ILE A 147 5.92 2.08 -6.40
C ILE A 147 6.81 2.84 -7.38
N GLN A 148 6.24 3.31 -8.50
CA GLN A 148 6.99 4.07 -9.49
C GLN A 148 7.59 5.36 -8.89
N TRP A 149 6.81 6.06 -8.08
CA TRP A 149 7.26 7.27 -7.41
C TRP A 149 8.32 6.96 -6.35
N ALA A 150 8.13 5.90 -5.55
CA ALA A 150 9.12 5.45 -4.56
C ALA A 150 10.48 5.18 -5.20
N LEU A 151 10.51 4.49 -6.35
CA LEU A 151 11.73 4.26 -7.13
C LEU A 151 12.41 5.57 -7.54
N GLN A 152 11.64 6.54 -8.04
CA GLN A 152 12.15 7.86 -8.45
C GLN A 152 12.70 8.68 -7.27
N GLN A 153 12.11 8.55 -6.09
CA GLN A 153 12.55 9.25 -4.88
C GLN A 153 13.64 8.52 -4.09
N GLY A 154 14.07 7.34 -4.56
CA GLY A 154 15.06 6.53 -3.86
C GLY A 154 14.56 5.86 -2.59
N ILE A 155 13.24 5.72 -2.41
CA ILE A 155 12.62 5.01 -1.30
C ILE A 155 12.88 3.50 -1.45
N ASN A 156 13.24 2.87 -0.34
CA ASN A 156 13.68 1.47 -0.31
C ASN A 156 12.54 0.49 -0.07
N SER A 157 11.48 0.92 0.62
CA SER A 157 10.36 0.05 0.96
C SER A 157 9.01 0.74 0.92
N PHE A 158 7.97 -0.04 0.64
CA PHE A 158 6.58 0.42 0.62
C PHE A 158 5.68 -0.60 1.30
N ASP A 159 5.04 -0.18 2.39
CA ASP A 159 3.97 -0.92 3.04
C ASP A 159 2.62 -0.44 2.48
N PRO A 160 1.81 -1.31 1.85
CA PRO A 160 0.55 -0.93 1.23
C PRO A 160 -0.61 -0.74 2.21
N GLY A 161 -0.38 -0.88 3.52
CA GLY A 161 -1.41 -0.89 4.55
C GLY A 161 -2.20 -2.20 4.58
N ALA A 162 -3.36 -2.20 5.22
CA ALA A 162 -4.26 -3.35 5.27
C ALA A 162 -4.94 -3.61 3.91
N GLY A 163 -5.42 -4.84 3.67
CA GLY A 163 -6.08 -5.20 2.40
C GLY A 163 -5.80 -6.61 1.92
N GLY A 164 -6.54 -7.03 0.88
CA GLY A 164 -6.64 -8.43 0.44
C GLY A 164 -5.47 -9.02 -0.35
N SER A 165 -5.68 -10.24 -0.81
CA SER A 165 -4.70 -11.10 -1.50
C SER A 165 -4.13 -10.52 -2.80
N HIS A 166 -4.79 -9.51 -3.38
CA HIS A 166 -4.36 -8.87 -4.63
C HIS A 166 -2.98 -8.17 -4.53
N LYS A 167 -2.48 -7.88 -3.33
CA LYS A 167 -1.14 -7.31 -3.11
C LYS A 167 -0.01 -8.21 -3.61
N ARG A 168 -0.15 -9.54 -3.48
CA ARG A 168 0.86 -10.52 -3.91
C ARG A 168 1.17 -10.38 -5.40
N ARG A 169 0.14 -10.14 -6.21
CA ARG A 169 0.27 -9.92 -7.67
C ARG A 169 1.01 -8.64 -8.04
N ARG A 170 1.32 -7.80 -7.07
CA ARG A 170 1.95 -6.49 -7.22
C ARG A 170 3.29 -6.41 -6.49
N GLY A 171 3.86 -7.58 -6.17
CA GLY A 171 5.22 -7.69 -5.64
C GLY A 171 5.35 -7.37 -4.16
N PHE A 172 4.23 -7.34 -3.42
CA PHE A 172 4.27 -7.24 -1.97
C PHE A 172 4.44 -8.63 -1.37
N VAL A 173 5.56 -8.82 -0.70
CA VAL A 173 5.95 -10.05 -0.01
C VAL A 173 5.35 -10.02 1.40
N ALA A 174 4.82 -11.16 1.86
CA ALA A 174 4.43 -11.31 3.26
C ALA A 174 5.67 -11.52 4.12
N GLN A 175 5.79 -10.77 5.20
CA GLN A 175 6.89 -10.90 6.16
C GLN A 175 6.36 -10.93 7.59
N PRO A 176 7.03 -11.66 8.50
CA PRO A 176 6.68 -11.64 9.91
C PRO A 176 7.01 -10.28 10.51
N HIS A 177 6.04 -9.68 11.19
CA HIS A 177 6.18 -8.43 11.90
C HIS A 177 5.85 -8.61 13.38
N ALA A 178 6.82 -8.29 14.23
CA ALA A 178 6.72 -8.49 15.67
C ALA A 178 5.96 -7.33 16.34
N SER A 179 4.84 -7.66 16.97
CA SER A 179 4.16 -6.77 17.92
C SER A 179 4.63 -7.07 19.35
N LEU A 180 4.94 -5.99 20.08
CA LEU A 180 5.36 -6.05 21.48
C LEU A 180 4.19 -5.59 22.33
N HIS A 181 3.79 -6.43 23.27
CA HIS A 181 2.65 -6.19 24.14
C HIS A 181 3.11 -6.36 25.59
N ARG A 182 2.40 -5.70 26.50
CA ARG A 182 2.57 -5.84 27.95
C ARG A 182 1.21 -6.13 28.55
N TRP A 183 1.13 -7.22 29.29
CA TRP A 183 -0.07 -7.68 29.97
C TRP A 183 0.13 -7.43 31.46
N TYR A 184 -0.80 -6.69 32.06
CA TYR A 184 -0.70 -6.31 33.46
C TYR A 184 -1.28 -7.37 34.40
N GLU A 185 -2.24 -8.16 33.94
CA GLU A 185 -2.83 -9.27 34.69
C GLU A 185 -1.98 -10.54 34.53
N PRO A 186 -1.33 -11.05 35.60
CA PRO A 186 -0.40 -12.18 35.49
C PRO A 186 -1.02 -13.46 34.93
N GLN A 187 -2.29 -13.74 35.25
CA GLN A 187 -2.98 -14.93 34.75
C GLN A 187 -3.17 -14.88 33.23
N MET A 188 -3.54 -13.71 32.71
CA MET A 188 -3.70 -13.47 31.28
C MET A 188 -2.35 -13.51 30.55
N ASP A 189 -1.30 -12.91 31.14
CA ASP A 189 0.06 -12.94 30.59
C ASP A 189 0.55 -14.39 30.43
N GLY A 190 0.41 -15.21 31.48
CA GLY A 190 0.77 -16.62 31.45
C GLY A 190 0.02 -17.41 30.39
N LEU A 191 -1.31 -17.21 30.29
CA LEU A 191 -2.15 -17.85 29.28
C LEU A 191 -1.69 -17.49 27.86
N ILE A 192 -1.55 -16.20 27.55
CA ILE A 192 -1.19 -15.76 26.21
C ILE A 192 0.22 -16.22 25.84
N ARG A 193 1.19 -16.06 26.74
CA ARG A 193 2.58 -16.49 26.49
C ARG A 193 2.69 -17.98 26.21
N ALA A 194 1.90 -18.82 26.88
CA ALA A 194 1.87 -20.25 26.61
C ALA A 194 1.37 -20.58 25.19
N TRP A 195 0.46 -19.76 24.63
CA TRP A 195 -0.09 -19.96 23.29
C TRP A 195 0.74 -19.32 22.17
N LEU A 196 1.53 -18.29 22.46
CA LEU A 196 2.31 -17.55 21.45
C LEU A 196 3.19 -18.43 20.56
N PRO A 197 3.95 -19.45 21.06
CA PRO A 197 4.76 -20.30 20.19
C PRO A 197 3.93 -20.98 19.10
N LYS A 198 2.75 -21.50 19.44
CA LYS A 198 1.84 -22.16 18.50
C LYS A 198 1.27 -21.18 17.48
N VAL A 199 0.76 -20.04 17.94
CA VAL A 199 0.18 -19.02 17.05
C VAL A 199 1.23 -18.43 16.12
N ASN A 200 2.44 -18.19 16.62
CA ASN A 200 3.55 -17.72 15.80
C ASN A 200 3.97 -18.77 14.75
N GLY A 201 3.98 -20.06 15.09
CA GLY A 201 4.23 -21.14 14.13
C GLY A 201 3.20 -21.14 12.99
N LEU A 202 1.92 -21.08 13.33
CA LEU A 202 0.83 -21.00 12.33
C LEU A 202 0.94 -19.76 11.44
N MET A 203 1.29 -18.60 12.02
CA MET A 203 1.49 -17.37 11.27
C MET A 203 2.66 -17.49 10.26
N LEU A 204 3.74 -18.18 10.63
CA LEU A 204 4.87 -18.42 9.73
C LEU A 204 4.48 -19.36 8.58
N GLU A 205 3.75 -20.44 8.88
CA GLU A 205 3.22 -21.34 7.84
C GLU A 205 2.29 -20.60 6.86
N GLU A 206 1.44 -19.71 7.38
CA GLU A 206 0.59 -18.84 6.55
C GLU A 206 1.44 -17.93 5.66
N ILE A 207 2.44 -17.23 6.21
CA ILE A 207 3.34 -16.38 5.44
C ILE A 207 4.05 -17.16 4.33
N ASP A 208 4.53 -18.37 4.61
CA ASP A 208 5.20 -19.21 3.62
C ASP A 208 4.24 -19.63 2.49
N ALA A 209 3.02 -20.04 2.84
CA ALA A 209 1.99 -20.38 1.86
C ALA A 209 1.62 -19.19 0.96
N ILE A 210 1.54 -17.99 1.54
CA ILE A 210 1.28 -16.74 0.82
C ILE A 210 2.41 -16.44 -0.18
N ASN A 211 3.65 -16.58 0.25
CA ASN A 211 4.82 -16.25 -0.55
C ASN A 211 5.07 -17.27 -1.65
N ALA A 212 4.67 -18.53 -1.48
CA ALA A 212 4.76 -19.57 -2.51
C ALA A 212 3.94 -19.25 -3.78
N GLU A 213 2.93 -18.39 -3.66
CA GLU A 213 2.09 -17.95 -4.79
C GLU A 213 2.58 -16.66 -5.46
N LEU A 214 3.72 -16.10 -5.04
CA LEU A 214 4.23 -14.86 -5.60
C LEU A 214 4.59 -15.04 -7.09
N PRO A 215 4.10 -14.17 -7.99
CA PRO A 215 4.30 -14.33 -9.41
C PRO A 215 5.66 -13.82 -9.91
N PHE A 216 6.71 -14.04 -9.13
CA PHE A 216 8.09 -13.74 -9.53
C PHE A 216 8.61 -14.78 -10.53
N LYS A 217 9.70 -14.44 -11.23
CA LYS A 217 10.41 -15.43 -12.02
C LYS A 217 10.97 -16.48 -11.06
N ALA A 218 10.79 -17.76 -11.40
CA ALA A 218 11.56 -18.81 -10.74
C ALA A 218 13.04 -18.59 -11.05
N GLU A 219 13.89 -18.64 -10.04
CA GLU A 219 15.32 -18.76 -10.28
C GLU A 219 15.56 -20.05 -11.06
N SER A 220 16.33 -19.96 -12.14
CA SER A 220 16.80 -21.16 -12.82
C SER A 220 17.65 -21.93 -11.79
N PRO A 221 17.37 -23.23 -11.56
CA PRO A 221 18.19 -24.01 -10.63
C PRO A 221 19.65 -23.90 -11.07
N SER A 222 20.54 -23.56 -10.14
CA SER A 222 21.96 -23.56 -10.45
C SER A 222 22.35 -25.01 -10.70
N LEU A 223 22.58 -25.35 -11.96
CA LEU A 223 23.29 -26.56 -12.34
C LEU A 223 24.77 -26.32 -12.05
N ALA A 224 25.11 -26.26 -10.76
CA ALA A 224 26.49 -26.46 -10.34
C ALA A 224 26.77 -27.97 -10.54
N LEU A 225 27.32 -28.29 -11.71
CA LEU A 225 27.98 -29.57 -11.99
C LEU A 225 29.40 -29.53 -11.43
#